data_AF-A0A8T0E1K2-F1
#
_entry.id   AF-A0A8T0E1K2-F1
#
_cell.length_a   1.000
_cell.length_b   1.000
_cell.length_c   1.000
_cell.angle_alpha   90.00
_cell.angle_beta   90.00
_cell.angle_gamma   90.00
#
_symmetry.space_group_name_H-M   'P 1'
#
loop_
_entity.id
_entity.type
_entity.pdbx_description
1 polymer ?
#
loop_
_entity_poly.entity_id
_entity_poly.type
_entity_poly.pdbx_seq_one_letter_code
_entity_poly.pdbx_strand_id
1 'polypeptide(L)' 'MLRDDSLRGALQPPYSGPYRILQRLGKVFILRIGTKEVRVSVDHIKPAFIFFDGAASSIAPVPKPDFQRSSITSRYGRHV' A
#
# COMPACT_ATOMS: atom_id res chain seq x y z
N MET A 1 -1.90 5.20 -3.01
CA MET A 1 -1.30 5.60 -4.31
C MET A 1 -1.85 4.69 -5.39
N LEU A 2 -2.11 5.21 -6.58
CA LEU A 2 -2.70 4.49 -7.71
C LEU A 2 -1.66 4.32 -8.82
N ARG A 3 -1.49 3.09 -9.31
CA ARG A 3 -0.68 2.80 -10.48
C ARG A 3 -1.45 3.21 -11.73
N ASP A 4 -0.74 3.77 -12.70
CA ASP A 4 -1.26 4.03 -14.04
C ASP A 4 -0.42 3.23 -15.05
N ASP A 5 -1.09 2.47 -15.91
CA ASP A 5 -0.44 1.54 -16.84
C ASP A 5 -0.51 2.04 -18.29
N SER A 6 -0.86 3.32 -18.49
CA SER A 6 -0.76 3.96 -19.80
C SER A 6 0.69 4.11 -20.26
N LEU A 7 0.91 4.33 -21.56
CA LEU A 7 2.23 4.66 -22.09
C LEU A 7 2.68 6.00 -21.52
N ARG A 8 3.77 5.98 -20.74
CA ARG A 8 4.28 7.15 -20.02
C ARG A 8 5.61 7.64 -20.57
N GLY A 9 5.87 8.94 -20.42
CA GLY A 9 7.20 9.50 -20.64
C GLY A 9 8.21 8.95 -19.62
N ALA A 10 9.49 8.92 -20.00
CA ALA A 10 10.57 8.27 -19.25
C ALA A 10 10.76 8.74 -17.79
N LEU A 11 10.22 9.91 -17.42
CA LEU A 11 10.37 10.51 -16.09
C LEU A 11 9.04 10.70 -15.34
N GLN A 12 7.96 10.06 -15.80
CA GLN A 12 6.67 10.13 -15.11
C GLN A 12 6.57 9.04 -14.03
N PRO A 13 6.19 9.40 -12.78
CA PRO A 13 6.11 8.42 -11.71
C PRO A 13 5.02 7.36 -12.00
N PRO A 14 5.31 6.07 -11.78
CA PRO A 14 4.37 4.98 -12.07
C PRO A 14 3.20 4.93 -11.09
N TYR A 15 3.25 5.68 -9.99
CA TYR A 15 2.14 5.81 -9.05
C TYR A 15 1.79 7.28 -8.88
N SER A 16 0.51 7.59 -9.04
CA SER A 16 -0.05 8.89 -8.72
C SER A 16 -0.58 8.89 -7.29
N GLY A 17 -0.81 10.10 -6.77
CA GLY A 17 -0.79 10.49 -5.37
C GLY A 17 -1.63 9.69 -4.35
N PRO A 18 -1.69 10.17 -3.10
CA PRO A 18 -2.56 9.57 -2.10
C PRO A 18 -4.03 9.85 -2.46
N TYR A 19 -4.76 8.82 -2.87
CA TYR A 19 -6.20 8.89 -3.11
C TYR A 19 -6.96 8.30 -1.94
N ARG A 20 -8.06 8.97 -1.58
CA ARG A 20 -8.98 8.46 -0.56
C ARG A 20 -9.79 7.31 -1.13
N ILE A 21 -9.78 6.17 -0.44
CA ILE A 21 -10.68 5.05 -0.71
C ILE A 21 -12.06 5.41 -0.13
N LEU A 22 -13.09 5.36 -0.98
CA LEU A 22 -14.49 5.52 -0.59
C LEU A 22 -15.12 4.17 -0.23
N GLN A 23 -14.83 3.12 -1.00
CA GLN A 23 -15.39 1.79 -0.78
C GLN A 23 -14.40 0.68 -1.16
N ARG A 24 -14.48 -0.46 -0.46
CA ARG A 24 -13.75 -1.69 -0.76
C ARG A 24 -14.74 -2.82 -1.07
N LEU A 25 -14.62 -3.41 -2.26
CA LEU A 25 -15.43 -4.52 -2.77
C LEU A 25 -14.52 -5.70 -3.12
N GLY A 26 -14.01 -6.39 -2.10
CA GLY A 26 -13.09 -7.52 -2.28
C GLY A 26 -11.79 -7.13 -2.98
N LYS A 27 -11.69 -7.47 -4.27
CA LYS A 27 -10.54 -7.16 -5.14
C LYS A 27 -10.65 -5.82 -5.87
N VAL A 28 -11.77 -5.11 -5.75
CA VAL A 28 -12.01 -3.81 -6.39
C VAL A 28 -12.18 -2.73 -5.32
N PHE A 29 -11.63 -1.56 -5.56
CA PHE A 29 -11.72 -0.38 -4.70
C PHE A 29 -12.30 0.79 -5.48
N ILE A 30 -13.08 1.61 -4.81
CA ILE A 30 -13.58 2.89 -5.33
C ILE A 30 -12.77 4.00 -4.68
N LEU A 31 -12.06 4.77 -5.50
CA LEU A 31 -11.19 5.86 -5.09
C LEU A 31 -11.80 7.20 -5.53
N ARG A 32 -11.61 8.25 -4.73
CA ARG A 32 -11.90 9.63 -5.13
C ARG A 32 -10.67 10.24 -5.79
N ILE A 33 -10.77 10.57 -7.08
CA ILE A 33 -9.73 11.28 -7.85
C ILE A 33 -10.32 12.61 -8.29
N GLY A 34 -9.94 13.70 -7.62
CA GLY A 34 -10.56 15.01 -7.81
C GLY A 34 -12.06 14.96 -7.48
N THR A 35 -12.90 15.25 -8.48
CA THR A 35 -14.36 15.20 -8.37
C THR A 35 -14.99 13.88 -8.84
N LYS A 36 -14.18 12.93 -9.30
CA LYS A 36 -14.65 11.67 -9.88
C LYS A 36 -14.41 10.49 -8.94
N GLU A 37 -15.29 9.50 -9.06
CA GLU A 37 -15.11 8.20 -8.43
C GLU A 37 -14.59 7.21 -9.47
N VAL A 38 -13.52 6.51 -9.12
CA VAL A 38 -12.83 5.59 -10.03
C VAL A 38 -12.76 4.22 -9.40
N ARG A 39 -13.15 3.20 -10.16
CA ARG A 39 -13.06 1.78 -9.79
C ARG A 39 -11.72 1.23 -10.24
N VAL A 40 -10.98 0.61 -9.32
CA VAL A 40 -9.63 0.08 -9.57
C VAL A 40 -9.47 -1.28 -8.89
N SER A 41 -8.78 -2.23 -9.51
CA SER A 41 -8.40 -3.47 -8.82
C SER A 41 -7.32 -3.24 -7.76
N VAL A 42 -7.21 -4.17 -6.82
CA VAL A 42 -6.21 -4.14 -5.74
C VAL A 42 -4.77 -4.10 -6.27
N ASP A 43 -4.53 -4.69 -7.45
CA ASP A 43 -3.18 -4.84 -8.01
C ASP A 43 -2.58 -3.51 -8.48
N HIS A 44 -3.42 -2.53 -8.81
CA HIS A 44 -2.99 -1.18 -9.18
C HIS A 44 -2.94 -0.24 -7.97
N ILE A 45 -3.11 -0.72 -6.74
CA ILE A 45 -3.11 0.13 -5.54
C ILE A 45 -1.90 -0.16 -4.66
N LYS A 46 -1.20 0.89 -4.28
CA LYS A 46 -0.17 0.85 -3.24
C LYS A 46 -0.65 1.63 -2.00
N PRO A 47 -0.43 1.13 -0.77
CA PRO A 47 -0.75 1.91 0.43
C PRO A 47 0.02 3.23 0.42
N ALA A 48 -0.66 4.30 0.86
CA ALA A 48 -0.03 5.61 1.08
C ALA A 48 0.12 5.82 2.58
N PHE A 49 1.35 5.96 3.06
CA PHE A 49 1.62 6.36 4.42
C PHE A 49 1.56 7.89 4.50
N ILE A 50 0.59 8.41 5.25
CA ILE A 50 0.44 9.84 5.51
C ILE A 50 0.91 10.11 6.94
N PHE A 51 1.82 11.07 7.10
CA PHE A 51 2.20 11.56 8.42
C PHE A 51 1.14 12.55 8.88
N PHE A 52 0.52 12.28 10.02
CA PHE A 52 -0.51 13.12 10.60
C PHE A 52 0.14 14.06 11.62
N ASP A 53 0.32 15.33 11.28
CA ASP A 53 1.07 16.31 12.09
C ASP A 53 0.18 17.13 13.07
N GLY A 54 -1.01 16.63 13.41
CA GLY A 54 -1.96 17.43 14.19
C GLY A 54 -3.03 16.61 14.90
N ALA A 55 -2.72 16.22 16.14
CA ALA A 55 -3.63 15.80 17.21
C ALA A 55 -4.52 14.56 16.96
N ALA A 56 -4.12 13.48 17.63
CA ALA A 56 -4.93 12.38 18.16
C ALA A 56 -6.04 11.78 17.26
N SER A 57 -5.70 10.69 16.58
CA SER A 57 -6.56 9.51 16.64
C SER A 57 -5.71 8.37 17.20
N SER A 58 -6.19 7.76 18.27
CA SER A 58 -5.61 6.61 18.94
C SER A 58 -5.59 5.40 18.00
N ILE A 59 -4.69 5.39 17.03
CA ILE A 59 -4.38 4.20 16.24
C ILE A 59 -3.38 3.43 17.10
N ALA A 60 -3.88 2.45 17.84
CA ALA A 60 -3.04 1.46 18.49
C ALA A 60 -1.98 0.99 17.47
N PRO A 61 -0.70 0.86 17.88
CA PRO A 61 0.35 0.45 16.96
C PRO A 61 -0.10 -0.87 16.33
N VAL A 62 -0.31 -0.85 15.00
CA VAL A 62 -0.58 -2.08 14.25
C VAL A 62 0.53 -3.04 14.65
N PRO A 63 0.21 -4.21 15.24
CA PRO A 63 1.24 -5.17 15.60
C PRO A 63 2.01 -5.44 14.31
N LYS A 64 3.32 -5.14 14.34
CA LYS A 64 4.21 -5.49 13.25
C LYS A 64 3.99 -6.98 13.00
N PRO A 65 3.82 -7.44 11.75
CA PRO A 65 3.83 -8.86 11.51
C PRO A 65 5.15 -9.38 12.07
N ASP A 66 5.06 -10.20 13.12
CA ASP A 66 6.21 -10.91 13.67
C ASP A 66 6.70 -11.82 12.57
N PHE A 67 7.65 -11.32 11.78
CA PHE A 67 8.41 -12.13 10.87
C PHE A 67 9.31 -12.98 11.76
N GLN A 68 8.75 -14.07 12.31
CA GLN A 68 9.51 -15.10 12.96
C GLN A 68 10.47 -15.61 11.89
N ARG A 69 11.72 -15.12 11.97
CA ARG A 69 12.84 -15.66 11.21
C ARG A 69 12.93 -17.12 11.62
N SER A 70 12.33 -18.01 10.84
CA SER A 70 12.62 -19.42 10.96
C SER A 70 14.10 -19.56 10.60
N SER A 71 14.93 -19.85 11.59
CA SER A 71 16.35 -20.11 11.39
C SER A 71 16.49 -21.27 10.41
N ILE A 72 16.91 -20.98 9.18
CA ILE A 72 17.20 -22.01 8.19
C ILE A 72 18.51 -22.67 8.63
N THR A 73 18.39 -23.77 9.36
CA THR A 73 19.57 -24.58 9.73
C THR A 73 19.92 -25.43 8.51
N SER A 74 21.01 -25.10 7.83
CA SER A 74 21.58 -25.97 6.80
C SER A 74 22.04 -27.29 7.43
N ARG A 75 22.17 -28.37 6.64
CA ARG A 75 22.58 -29.73 7.09
C ARG A 75 23.87 -29.78 7.94
N TYR A 76 24.65 -28.71 7.96
CA TYR A 76 25.86 -28.54 8.77
C TYR A 76 25.71 -27.58 9.98
N GLY A 77 24.49 -27.25 10.40
CA GLY A 77 24.25 -26.65 11.72
C GLY A 77 24.68 -25.20 11.92
N ARG A 78 24.70 -24.35 10.87
CA ARG A 78 25.02 -22.90 11.01
C ARG A 78 23.75 -22.06 11.08
N HIS A 79 23.63 -21.23 12.14
CA HIS A 79 22.58 -20.23 12.32
C HIS A 79 22.93 -18.93 11.56
N VAL A 80 21.95 -18.31 10.90
CA VAL A 80 22.01 -16.95 10.32
C VAL A 80 20.78 -16.14 10.72
#